data_AF-A0A416TYS0-F1
#
_entry.id   AF-A0A416TYS0-F1
#
_cell.length_a   1.000
_cell.length_b   1.000
_cell.length_c   1.000
_cell.angle_alpha   90.00
_cell.angle_beta   90.00
_cell.angle_gamma   90.00
#
_symmetry.space_group_name_H-M   'P 1'
#
loop_
_entity.id
_entity.type
_entity.pdbx_description
1 polymer ?
#
loop_
_entity_poly.entity_id
_entity_poly.type
_entity_poly.pdbx_seq_one_letter_code
_entity_poly.pdbx_strand_id
1 'polypeptide(L)'
;MAIKYKIDQHHVCFPTKVLSDKVGRVLNMVIKEDTDNGTVCGKGKYVSFDQYEVADAPAGFEGEILEQAADGNWYVEVKKVDPNAPAILIYEVPEIAETYNSEFTKTSNFFNAATAERTKTVRGLVLTVTDVYELSGDTFDGTPVAGKKVTVEAGSQKHKVSEL
;
A
#
# COMPACT_ATOMS: atom_id res chain seq x y z
N MET A 1 -30.02 22.93 -16.09
CA MET A 1 -29.20 22.98 -14.86
C MET A 1 -28.26 21.79 -14.89
N ALA A 2 -26.99 21.96 -14.55
CA ALA A 2 -25.99 20.89 -14.58
C ALA A 2 -25.05 21.00 -13.38
N ILE A 3 -24.62 19.85 -12.86
CA ILE A 3 -23.59 19.73 -11.84
C ILE A 3 -22.37 19.05 -12.46
N LYS A 4 -21.17 19.51 -12.14
CA LYS A 4 -19.90 18.87 -12.51
C LYS A 4 -19.21 18.40 -11.24
N TYR A 5 -19.22 17.09 -11.03
CA TYR A 5 -18.63 16.41 -9.87
C TYR A 5 -17.43 15.56 -10.30
N LYS A 6 -16.42 15.45 -9.44
CA LYS A 6 -15.26 14.57 -9.60
C LYS A 6 -14.95 13.93 -8.25
N ILE A 7 -14.63 12.63 -8.28
CA ILE A 7 -14.15 11.88 -7.13
C ILE A 7 -12.65 11.75 -7.28
N ASP A 8 -11.89 12.08 -6.23
CA ASP A 8 -10.45 11.85 -6.22
C ASP A 8 -10.16 10.34 -6.23
N GLN A 9 -9.08 9.94 -6.89
CA GLN A 9 -8.71 8.54 -7.06
C GLN A 9 -7.44 8.25 -6.25
N HIS A 10 -7.40 7.08 -5.64
CA HIS A 10 -6.40 6.57 -4.72
C HIS A 10 -5.88 5.22 -5.18
N HIS A 11 -4.67 4.86 -4.72
CA HIS A 11 -4.07 3.58 -5.06
C HIS A 11 -4.92 2.41 -4.57
N VAL A 12 -5.04 1.38 -5.41
CA VAL A 12 -5.68 0.11 -5.07
C VAL A 12 -4.61 -0.94 -4.83
N CYS A 13 -4.78 -1.70 -3.76
CA CYS A 13 -3.89 -2.80 -3.42
C CYS A 13 -4.67 -4.03 -2.98
N PHE A 14 -4.17 -5.22 -3.33
CA PHE A 14 -4.65 -6.49 -2.79
C PHE A 14 -3.48 -7.36 -2.30
N PRO A 15 -3.46 -7.81 -1.04
CA PRO A 15 -2.40 -8.67 -0.50
C PRO A 15 -2.58 -10.13 -0.96
N THR A 16 -2.29 -10.41 -2.24
CA THR A 16 -2.65 -11.68 -2.88
C THR A 16 -1.96 -12.90 -2.29
N LYS A 17 -0.67 -12.79 -1.97
CA LYS A 17 0.14 -13.83 -1.29
C LYS A 17 1.09 -13.18 -0.30
N VAL A 18 0.54 -12.45 0.67
CA VAL A 18 1.33 -11.87 1.77
C VAL A 18 1.20 -12.77 3.00
N LEU A 19 2.32 -13.33 3.48
CA LEU A 19 2.34 -14.26 4.62
C LEU A 19 1.65 -13.68 5.86
N SER A 20 1.88 -12.39 6.11
CA SER A 20 1.33 -11.66 7.26
C SER A 20 -0.20 -11.53 7.26
N ASP A 21 -0.86 -11.69 6.10
CA ASP A 21 -2.33 -11.74 6.05
C ASP A 21 -2.90 -13.09 6.56
N LYS A 22 -2.08 -14.16 6.54
CA LYS A 22 -2.51 -15.51 6.94
C LYS A 22 -1.99 -15.92 8.31
N VAL A 23 -0.68 -15.89 8.50
CA VAL A 23 0.00 -16.46 9.69
C VAL A 23 1.25 -15.68 10.14
N GLY A 24 1.54 -14.53 9.53
CA GLY A 24 2.71 -13.70 9.85
C GLY A 24 2.44 -12.58 10.86
N ARG A 25 3.28 -11.53 10.81
CA ARG A 25 3.20 -10.41 11.76
C ARG A 25 2.42 -9.25 11.17
N VAL A 26 1.41 -8.82 11.91
CA VAL A 26 0.64 -7.61 11.62
C VAL A 26 0.99 -6.56 12.67
N LEU A 27 1.21 -5.32 12.24
CA LEU A 27 1.53 -4.20 13.11
C LEU A 27 0.42 -3.14 13.04
N ASN A 28 0.20 -2.46 14.16
CA ASN A 28 -0.70 -1.33 14.26
C ASN A 28 0.07 -0.05 13.91
N MET A 29 -0.13 0.49 12.71
CA MET A 29 0.62 1.62 12.18
C MET A 29 -0.15 2.92 12.38
N VAL A 30 0.45 3.90 13.03
CA VAL A 30 -0.14 5.23 13.26
C VAL A 30 0.24 6.15 12.11
N ILE A 31 -0.72 6.41 11.24
CA ILE A 31 -0.58 7.36 10.14
C ILE A 31 -0.82 8.80 10.63
N LYS A 32 -0.10 9.76 10.05
CA LYS A 32 -0.22 11.20 10.34
C LYS A 32 -0.73 12.01 9.14
N GLU A 33 -0.83 11.38 7.99
CA GLU A 33 -1.33 11.91 6.74
C GLU A 33 -2.17 10.84 6.02
N ASP A 34 -3.03 11.27 5.12
CA ASP A 34 -3.85 10.37 4.30
C ASP A 34 -2.94 9.39 3.56
N THR A 35 -3.20 8.10 3.75
CA THR A 35 -2.33 7.03 3.25
C THR A 35 -3.13 6.06 2.40
N ASP A 36 -2.70 5.85 1.16
CA ASP A 36 -3.32 4.90 0.27
C ASP A 36 -2.93 3.46 0.64
N ASN A 37 -3.84 2.54 0.37
CA ASN A 37 -3.52 1.11 0.42
C ASN A 37 -2.43 0.79 -0.61
N GLY A 38 -1.53 -0.12 -0.25
CA GLY A 38 -0.38 -0.45 -1.08
C GLY A 38 0.89 0.33 -0.75
N THR A 39 0.79 1.38 0.07
CA THR A 39 1.97 2.10 0.58
C THR A 39 2.89 1.15 1.34
N VAL A 40 4.16 1.09 0.95
CA VAL A 40 5.20 0.36 1.69
C VAL A 40 5.96 1.36 2.55
N CYS A 41 6.07 1.06 3.84
CA CYS A 41 6.70 1.93 4.83
C CYS A 41 7.62 1.13 5.77
N GLY A 42 8.36 1.85 6.61
CA GLY A 42 9.17 1.28 7.68
C GLY A 42 8.48 1.33 9.05
N LYS A 43 9.02 0.56 9.99
CA LYS A 43 8.60 0.59 11.39
C LYS A 43 9.22 1.78 12.12
N GLY A 44 8.40 2.74 12.55
CA GLY A 44 8.82 3.86 13.38
C GLY A 44 8.85 3.56 14.87
N LYS A 45 8.78 4.63 15.66
CA LYS A 45 8.86 4.55 17.13
C LYS A 45 7.61 3.88 17.70
N TYR A 46 7.78 3.18 18.82
CA TYR A 46 6.66 2.69 19.62
C TYR A 46 5.86 3.88 20.18
N VAL A 47 4.53 3.79 20.09
CA VAL A 47 3.60 4.79 20.62
C VAL A 47 2.95 4.25 21.90
N SER A 48 2.08 3.25 21.79
CA SER A 48 1.39 2.60 22.91
C SER A 48 0.64 1.35 22.43
N PHE A 49 0.34 0.37 23.29
CA PHE A 49 -0.54 -0.77 22.96
C PHE A 49 -0.23 -1.47 21.61
N ASP A 50 1.06 -1.71 21.33
CA ASP A 50 1.55 -2.30 20.08
C ASP A 50 1.35 -1.43 18.82
N GLN A 51 1.12 -0.13 19.01
CA GLN A 51 1.11 0.88 17.95
C GLN A 51 2.52 1.41 17.68
N TYR A 52 2.83 1.63 16.41
CA TYR A 52 4.10 2.19 15.95
C TYR A 52 3.83 3.34 14.98
N GLU A 53 4.65 4.38 15.02
CA GLU A 53 4.63 5.41 13.99
C GLU A 53 5.04 4.83 12.63
N VAL A 54 4.57 5.43 11.55
CA VAL A 54 5.09 5.17 10.21
C VAL A 54 6.46 5.84 10.05
N ALA A 55 7.44 5.08 9.53
CA ALA A 55 8.72 5.61 9.07
C ALA A 55 8.85 5.42 7.55
N ASP A 56 9.86 6.03 6.95
CA ASP A 56 10.17 5.83 5.54
C ASP A 56 10.39 4.35 5.21
N ALA A 57 10.04 3.96 3.98
CA ALA A 57 10.33 2.63 3.48
C ALA A 57 11.83 2.30 3.65
N PRO A 58 12.17 1.09 4.08
CA PRO A 58 13.57 0.73 4.28
C PRO A 58 14.30 0.77 2.93
N ALA A 59 15.45 1.45 2.86
CA ALA A 59 16.23 1.60 1.64
C ALA A 59 16.68 0.26 1.00
N GLY A 60 16.68 -0.81 1.78
CA GLY A 60 16.97 -2.17 1.32
C GLY A 60 15.79 -2.92 0.70
N PHE A 61 14.59 -2.32 0.65
CA PHE A 61 13.42 -2.91 0.00
C PHE A 61 13.60 -2.93 -1.52
N GLU A 62 13.41 -4.11 -2.12
CA GLU A 62 13.38 -4.29 -3.56
C GLU A 62 12.26 -5.25 -3.93
N GLY A 63 11.39 -4.83 -4.84
CA GLY A 63 10.39 -5.68 -5.48
C GLY A 63 10.68 -5.88 -6.97
N GLU A 64 10.01 -6.86 -7.58
CA GLU A 64 9.99 -7.07 -9.03
C GLU A 64 8.54 -7.15 -9.51
N ILE A 65 8.23 -6.42 -10.59
CA ILE A 65 6.94 -6.51 -11.26
C ILE A 65 6.90 -7.84 -12.02
N LEU A 66 5.94 -8.72 -11.69
CA LEU A 66 5.85 -10.04 -12.32
C LEU A 66 5.09 -9.98 -13.64
N GLU A 67 3.81 -9.62 -13.58
CA GLU A 67 2.91 -9.55 -14.74
C GLU A 67 1.71 -8.63 -14.42
N GLN A 68 0.93 -8.32 -15.45
CA GLN A 68 -0.33 -7.59 -15.31
C GLN A 68 -1.48 -8.60 -15.09
N ALA A 69 -2.29 -8.34 -14.08
CA ALA A 69 -3.53 -9.06 -13.80
C ALA A 69 -4.62 -8.72 -14.84
N ALA A 70 -5.65 -9.55 -14.92
CA ALA A 70 -6.73 -9.41 -15.91
C ALA A 70 -7.56 -8.13 -15.74
N ASP A 71 -7.56 -7.54 -14.55
CA ASP A 71 -8.24 -6.28 -14.23
C ASP A 71 -7.37 -5.03 -14.52
N GLY A 72 -6.14 -5.22 -15.01
CA GLY A 72 -5.20 -4.17 -15.33
C GLY A 72 -4.23 -3.79 -14.21
N ASN A 73 -4.38 -4.38 -13.02
CA ASN A 73 -3.43 -4.21 -11.92
C ASN A 73 -2.14 -5.02 -12.15
N TRP A 74 -1.14 -4.84 -11.30
CA TRP A 74 0.19 -5.41 -11.46
C TRP A 74 0.63 -6.14 -10.21
N TYR A 75 1.16 -7.36 -10.39
CA TYR A 75 1.75 -8.11 -9.29
C TYR A 75 3.18 -7.67 -9.02
N VAL A 76 3.50 -7.42 -7.76
CA VAL A 76 4.85 -7.13 -7.28
C VAL A 76 5.26 -8.21 -6.30
N GLU A 77 6.38 -8.89 -6.58
CA GLU A 77 7.01 -9.84 -5.67
C GLU A 77 8.13 -9.16 -4.89
N VAL A 78 8.16 -9.37 -3.58
CA VAL A 78 9.25 -8.90 -2.72
C VAL A 78 10.49 -9.76 -2.96
N LYS A 79 11.57 -9.14 -3.45
CA LYS A 79 12.85 -9.81 -3.71
C LYS A 79 13.85 -9.61 -2.59
N LYS A 80 13.78 -8.46 -1.92
CA LYS A 80 14.72 -8.10 -0.86
C LYS A 80 14.05 -7.26 0.20
N VAL A 81 14.33 -7.61 1.44
CA VAL A 81 14.00 -6.85 2.64
C VAL A 81 15.05 -7.16 3.69
N ASP A 82 15.50 -6.16 4.44
CA ASP A 82 16.39 -6.38 5.57
C ASP A 82 15.57 -6.92 6.76
N PRO A 83 15.91 -8.10 7.32
CA PRO A 83 15.24 -8.64 8.49
C PRO A 83 15.26 -7.71 9.71
N ASN A 84 16.24 -6.80 9.82
CA ASN A 84 16.36 -5.84 10.91
C ASN A 84 15.67 -4.49 10.63
N ALA A 85 15.29 -4.23 9.38
CA ALA A 85 14.56 -3.05 8.95
C ALA A 85 13.35 -3.49 8.09
N PRO A 86 12.26 -3.94 8.74
CA PRO A 86 11.14 -4.56 8.05
C PRO A 86 10.45 -3.55 7.13
N ALA A 87 10.11 -4.01 5.93
CA ALA A 87 9.17 -3.33 5.05
C ALA A 87 7.74 -3.73 5.44
N ILE A 88 6.84 -2.76 5.50
CA ILE A 88 5.46 -2.93 5.97
C ILE A 88 4.52 -2.42 4.90
N LEU A 89 3.63 -3.28 4.39
CA LEU A 89 2.57 -2.93 3.46
C LEU A 89 1.34 -2.43 4.23
N ILE A 90 0.92 -1.20 4.00
CA ILE A 90 -0.34 -0.67 4.55
C ILE A 90 -1.52 -1.23 3.75
N TYR A 91 -2.44 -1.90 4.44
CA TYR A 91 -3.65 -2.43 3.83
C TYR A 91 -4.78 -2.55 4.85
N GLU A 92 -5.85 -1.81 4.64
CA GLU A 92 -7.16 -2.02 5.29
C GLU A 92 -8.19 -2.48 4.28
N VAL A 93 -9.10 -3.36 4.72
CA VAL A 93 -10.23 -3.77 3.88
C VAL A 93 -11.18 -2.57 3.77
N PRO A 94 -11.47 -2.07 2.55
CA PRO A 94 -12.41 -0.96 2.39
C PRO A 94 -13.80 -1.37 2.87
N GLU A 95 -14.36 -0.62 3.83
CA GLU A 95 -15.74 -0.81 4.27
C GLU A 95 -16.68 0.03 3.40
N ILE A 96 -17.41 -0.64 2.51
CA ILE A 96 -18.31 0.00 1.54
C ILE A 96 -19.75 -0.30 1.95
N ALA A 97 -20.39 0.67 2.62
CA ALA A 97 -21.79 0.55 3.07
C ALA A 97 -22.82 0.98 2.00
N GLU A 98 -22.38 1.55 0.88
CA GLU A 98 -23.25 1.95 -0.22
C GLU A 98 -23.49 0.80 -1.22
N THR A 99 -24.73 0.67 -1.70
CA THR A 99 -25.13 -0.41 -2.62
C THR A 99 -25.88 0.07 -3.87
N TYR A 100 -26.17 1.37 -3.99
CA TYR A 100 -27.06 1.88 -5.05
C TYR A 100 -26.33 2.56 -6.22
N ASN A 101 -25.06 2.92 -6.09
CA ASN A 101 -24.29 3.56 -7.17
C ASN A 101 -22.90 2.95 -7.32
N SER A 102 -22.68 2.27 -8.46
CA SER A 102 -21.42 1.60 -8.77
C SER A 102 -20.22 2.55 -8.86
N GLU A 103 -20.44 3.84 -9.11
CA GLU A 103 -19.37 4.83 -9.19
C GLU A 103 -18.78 5.14 -7.81
N PHE A 104 -19.61 5.17 -6.77
CA PHE A 104 -19.18 5.48 -5.40
C PHE A 104 -18.60 4.25 -4.69
N THR A 105 -18.95 3.04 -5.16
CA THR A 105 -18.41 1.78 -4.63
C THR A 105 -17.06 1.38 -5.23
N LYS A 106 -16.46 2.18 -6.12
CA LYS A 106 -15.13 1.87 -6.68
C LYS A 106 -14.08 1.90 -5.58
N THR A 107 -13.29 0.84 -5.48
CA THR A 107 -12.22 0.72 -4.48
C THR A 107 -11.20 1.88 -4.55
N SER A 108 -10.95 2.41 -5.74
CA SER A 108 -10.08 3.56 -5.97
C SER A 108 -10.59 4.87 -5.37
N ASN A 109 -11.81 4.93 -4.83
CA ASN A 109 -12.31 6.10 -4.09
C ASN A 109 -11.89 6.08 -2.61
N PHE A 110 -11.31 4.98 -2.12
CA PHE A 110 -11.09 4.74 -0.69
C PHE A 110 -9.60 4.81 -0.33
N PHE A 111 -9.31 5.46 0.80
CA PHE A 111 -7.98 5.61 1.36
C PHE A 111 -8.03 5.59 2.89
N ASN A 112 -6.86 5.52 3.52
CA ASN A 112 -6.75 5.60 4.96
C ASN A 112 -6.64 7.06 5.40
N ALA A 113 -7.79 7.69 5.69
CA ALA A 113 -7.80 9.08 6.13
C ALA A 113 -7.12 9.30 7.50
N ALA A 114 -6.13 10.19 7.57
CA ALA A 114 -5.59 10.67 8.83
C ALA A 114 -6.46 11.83 9.33
N THR A 115 -7.03 11.72 10.52
CA THR A 115 -7.81 12.82 11.10
C THR A 115 -7.12 13.40 12.34
N ALA A 116 -7.29 14.70 12.54
CA ALA A 116 -6.73 15.39 13.70
C ALA A 116 -7.37 14.94 15.03
N GLU A 117 -8.57 14.35 14.98
CA GLU A 117 -9.34 13.99 16.17
C GLU A 117 -8.98 12.61 16.75
N ARG A 118 -8.30 11.75 15.99
CA ARG A 118 -7.87 10.43 16.48
C ARG A 118 -6.65 9.94 15.70
N THR A 119 -5.62 9.45 16.40
CA THR A 119 -4.55 8.67 15.78
C THR A 119 -5.16 7.48 15.05
N LYS A 120 -5.35 7.59 13.72
CA LYS A 120 -5.84 6.47 12.94
C LYS A 120 -4.73 5.44 12.91
N THR A 121 -5.03 4.34 13.57
CA THR A 121 -4.22 3.14 13.51
C THR A 121 -4.74 2.32 12.34
N VAL A 122 -3.84 1.94 11.45
CA VAL A 122 -4.13 1.07 10.30
C VAL A 122 -3.30 -0.19 10.38
N ARG A 123 -3.78 -1.23 9.73
CA ARG A 123 -3.11 -2.50 9.59
C ARG A 123 -1.89 -2.40 8.67
N GLY A 124 -0.73 -2.77 9.20
CA GLY A 124 0.51 -2.96 8.45
C GLY A 124 0.89 -4.43 8.38
N LEU A 125 0.98 -4.99 7.18
CA LEU A 125 1.43 -6.36 6.92
C LEU A 125 2.95 -6.35 6.77
N VAL A 126 3.68 -7.06 7.64
CA VAL A 126 5.14 -7.18 7.50
C VAL A 126 5.45 -8.01 6.27
N LEU A 127 6.18 -7.41 5.33
CA LEU A 127 6.61 -8.04 4.08
C LEU A 127 7.84 -8.92 4.30
N THR A 128 7.85 -10.04 3.60
CA THR A 128 8.95 -11.01 3.55
C THR A 128 9.27 -11.35 2.10
N VAL A 129 10.49 -11.84 1.84
CA VAL A 129 10.88 -12.28 0.50
C VAL A 129 9.90 -13.35 0.01
N THR A 130 9.54 -13.30 -1.27
CA THR A 130 8.50 -14.12 -1.94
C THR A 130 7.05 -13.74 -1.69
N ASP A 131 6.79 -12.76 -0.81
CA ASP A 131 5.43 -12.20 -0.73
C ASP A 131 5.06 -11.52 -2.04
N VAL A 132 3.81 -11.71 -2.48
CA VAL A 132 3.24 -11.05 -3.66
C VAL A 132 2.03 -10.25 -3.24
N TYR A 133 1.95 -9.03 -3.75
CA TYR A 133 0.78 -8.16 -3.63
C TYR A 133 0.52 -7.49 -4.97
N GLU A 134 -0.72 -7.08 -5.17
CA GLU A 134 -1.22 -6.52 -6.42
C GLU A 134 -1.48 -5.04 -6.23
N LEU A 135 -1.13 -4.23 -7.23
CA LEU A 135 -1.23 -2.77 -7.20
C LEU A 135 -1.87 -2.23 -8.48
N SER A 136 -2.70 -1.20 -8.36
CA SER A 136 -3.16 -0.44 -9.51
C SER A 136 -2.02 0.35 -10.16
N GLY A 137 -2.16 0.65 -11.46
CA GLY A 137 -1.10 1.29 -12.26
C GLY A 137 -0.68 2.68 -11.78
N ASP A 138 -1.57 3.42 -11.12
CA ASP A 138 -1.32 4.73 -10.53
C ASP A 138 -0.42 4.70 -9.29
N THR A 139 -0.26 3.52 -8.66
CA THR A 139 0.68 3.28 -7.55
C THR A 139 2.14 3.38 -8.00
N PHE A 140 2.42 3.28 -9.31
CA PHE A 140 3.79 3.31 -9.82
C PHE A 140 4.22 4.75 -10.15
N ASP A 141 5.45 5.08 -9.77
CA ASP A 141 6.18 6.22 -10.33
C ASP A 141 7.05 5.70 -11.48
N GLY A 142 6.57 5.91 -12.71
CA GLY A 142 7.07 5.28 -13.93
C GLY A 142 6.08 4.29 -14.55
N THR A 143 6.37 3.81 -15.75
CA THR A 143 5.52 2.83 -16.43
C THR A 143 5.81 1.42 -15.91
N PRO A 144 4.84 0.72 -15.30
CA PRO A 144 5.04 -0.65 -14.86
C PRO A 144 5.22 -1.58 -16.06
N VAL A 145 6.26 -2.42 -16.01
CA VAL A 145 6.58 -3.43 -17.03
C VAL A 145 7.08 -4.68 -16.31
N ALA A 146 6.65 -5.86 -16.74
CA ALA A 146 7.11 -7.13 -16.21
C ALA A 146 8.66 -7.24 -16.23
N GLY A 147 9.23 -7.83 -15.18
CA GLY A 147 10.67 -7.98 -14.96
C GLY A 147 11.38 -6.71 -14.47
N LYS A 148 10.67 -5.56 -14.35
CA LYS A 148 11.27 -4.34 -13.81
C LYS A 148 11.34 -4.39 -12.28
N LYS A 149 12.45 -3.89 -11.76
CA LYS A 149 12.65 -3.68 -10.33
C LYS A 149 11.84 -2.46 -9.88
N VAL A 150 11.30 -2.56 -8.67
CA VAL A 150 10.69 -1.43 -7.95
C VAL A 150 11.36 -1.19 -6.60
N THR A 151 11.45 0.09 -6.26
CA THR A 151 11.88 0.58 -4.93
C THR A 151 10.87 1.59 -4.42
N VAL A 152 10.98 1.99 -3.16
CA VAL A 152 10.15 3.06 -2.60
C VAL A 152 11.06 4.13 -2.04
N GLU A 153 10.85 5.37 -2.48
CA GLU A 153 11.61 6.52 -1.99
C GLU A 153 11.08 6.99 -0.63
N ALA A 154 11.92 7.66 0.15
CA ALA A 154 11.52 8.24 1.42
C ALA A 154 10.34 9.22 1.22
N GLY A 155 9.34 9.14 2.09
CA GLY A 155 8.10 9.92 2.00
C GLY A 155 7.17 9.57 0.82
N SER A 156 7.49 8.57 -0.02
CA SER A 156 6.66 8.20 -1.16
C SER A 156 5.64 7.13 -0.80
N GLN A 157 4.41 7.31 -1.28
CA GLN A 157 3.37 6.26 -1.31
C GLN A 157 3.40 5.43 -2.60
N LYS A 158 4.35 5.72 -3.52
CA LYS A 158 4.47 5.10 -4.84
C LYS A 158 5.69 4.19 -4.98
N HIS A 159 5.54 3.18 -5.82
CA HIS A 159 6.61 2.27 -6.24
C HIS A 159 7.34 2.86 -7.43
N LYS A 160 8.57 3.32 -7.19
CA LYS A 160 9.44 3.81 -8.25
C LYS A 160 9.92 2.65 -9.11
N VAL A 161 9.61 2.72 -10.39
CA VAL A 161 10.08 1.74 -11.38
C VAL A 161 11.50 2.11 -11.81
N SER A 162 12.41 1.13 -11.83
CA SER A 162 13.77 1.35 -12.30
C SER A 162 13.80 1.79 -13.77
N GLU A 163 14.49 2.89 -14.07
CA GLU A 163 14.77 3.31 -15.45
C GLU A 163 15.61 2.25 -16.21
N LEU A 164 15.52 2.27 -17.54
CA LEU A 164 16.29 1.38 -18.44
C LEU A 164 17.78 1.72 -18.44
#